data_AF-A0A969AW91-F1
#
_entry.id   AF-A0A969AW91-F1
#
_cell.length_a   1.000
_cell.length_b   1.000
_cell.length_c   1.000
_cell.angle_alpha   90.00
_cell.angle_beta   90.00
_cell.angle_gamma   90.00
#
_symmetry.space_group_name_H-M   'P 1'
#
loop_
_entity.id
_entity.type
_entity.pdbx_description
1 polymer ?
#
loop_
_entity_poly.entity_id
_entity_poly.type
_entity_poly.pdbx_seq_one_letter_code
_entity_poly.pdbx_strand_id
1 'polypeptide(L)' 'MTFQGVSFKDPVWVDLRTGMVYEMPRKSMTAESKGTSFKGLAVYDSPVVIAERELINLK' A
#
# COMPACT_ATOMS: atom_id res chain seq x y z
N MET A 1 -0.90 -7.53 -8.05
CA MET A 1 -1.84 -6.48 -8.49
C MET A 1 -1.03 -5.28 -8.94
N THR A 2 -1.38 -4.66 -10.06
CA THR A 2 -0.63 -3.51 -10.62
C THR A 2 -1.54 -2.30 -10.75
N PHE A 3 -1.07 -1.15 -10.26
CA PHE A 3 -1.74 0.14 -10.38
C PHE A 3 -1.00 1.00 -11.39
N GLN A 4 -1.69 1.43 -12.45
CA GLN A 4 -1.10 2.27 -13.50
C GLN A 4 -1.09 3.75 -13.08
N GLY A 5 -0.08 4.50 -13.51
CA GLY A 5 0.03 5.94 -13.29
C GLY A 5 0.30 6.36 -11.83
N VAL A 6 0.61 5.41 -10.95
CA VAL A 6 0.88 5.66 -9.53
C VAL A 6 2.25 5.11 -9.16
N SER A 7 3.04 5.93 -8.48
CA SER A 7 4.32 5.57 -7.86
C SER A 7 4.25 5.75 -6.36
N PHE A 8 4.96 4.91 -5.62
CA PHE A 8 5.08 5.02 -4.17
C PHE A 8 6.53 5.07 -3.71
N LYS A 9 6.82 5.83 -2.65
CA LYS A 9 8.15 5.96 -2.05
C LYS A 9 8.28 5.16 -0.77
N ASP A 10 7.35 5.32 0.16
CA ASP A 10 7.28 4.57 1.43
C ASP A 10 5.81 4.21 1.73
N PRO A 11 5.22 3.27 0.98
CA PRO A 11 3.82 2.93 1.14
C PRO A 11 3.59 2.09 2.40
N VAL A 12 2.43 2.33 3.01
CA VAL A 12 1.86 1.52 4.08
C VAL A 12 0.54 0.90 3.63
N TRP A 13 0.22 -0.27 4.17
CA TRP A 13 -1.07 -0.91 4.01
C TRP A 13 -1.94 -0.56 5.21
N VAL A 14 -3.12 0.01 4.94
CA VAL A 14 -4.03 0.52 5.96
C VAL A 14 -5.32 -0.29 5.92
N ASP A 15 -5.65 -0.89 7.06
CA ASP A 15 -6.95 -1.54 7.26
C ASP A 15 -7.95 -0.51 7.78
N LEU A 16 -8.91 -0.11 6.95
CA LEU A 16 -9.91 0.88 7.37
C LEU A 16 -10.93 0.32 8.36
N ARG A 17 -11.06 -1.00 8.47
CA ARG A 17 -11.97 -1.63 9.44
C ARG A 17 -11.41 -1.54 10.87
N THR A 18 -10.12 -1.73 11.03
CA THR A 18 -9.45 -1.74 12.35
C THR A 18 -8.70 -0.46 12.67
N GLY A 19 -8.42 0.37 11.66
CA GLY A 19 -7.57 1.56 11.79
C GLY A 19 -6.08 1.24 11.86
N MET A 20 -5.70 -0.03 11.71
CA MET A 20 -4.32 -0.47 11.81
C MET A 20 -3.53 -0.14 10.55
N VAL A 21 -2.28 0.27 10.76
CA VAL A 21 -1.34 0.63 9.69
C VAL A 21 -0.15 -0.31 9.75
N TYR A 22 0.15 -0.93 8.62
CA TYR A 22 1.17 -1.95 8.52
C TYR A 22 2.24 -1.54 7.52
N GLU A 23 3.49 -1.77 7.91
CA GLU A 23 4.62 -1.58 7.01
C GLU A 23 4.59 -2.62 5.89
N MET A 24 4.90 -2.19 4.68
CA MET A 24 4.99 -3.07 3.54
C MET A 24 6.44 -3.51 3.31
N PRO A 25 6.75 -4.83 3.24
CA PRO A 25 8.10 -5.29 2.93
C PRO A 25 8.55 -4.76 1.56
N ARG A 26 9.77 -4.23 1.41
CA ARG A 26 10.26 -3.69 0.12
C ARG A 26 10.11 -4.66 -1.05
N LYS A 27 10.27 -5.97 -0.81
CA LYS A 27 10.11 -7.03 -1.82
C LYS A 27 8.66 -7.22 -2.31
N SER A 28 7.68 -6.68 -1.59
CA SER A 28 6.25 -6.74 -1.95
C SER A 28 5.88 -5.72 -3.02
N MET A 29 6.75 -4.74 -3.31
CA MET A 29 6.53 -3.68 -4.27
C MET A 29 7.60 -3.69 -5.36
N THR A 30 7.21 -3.43 -6.60
CA THR A 30 8.10 -3.18 -7.73
C THR A 30 7.60 -1.96 -8.47
N ALA A 31 8.45 -0.94 -8.58
CA ALA A 31 8.20 0.21 -9.45
C ALA A 31 8.38 -0.24 -10.90
N GLU A 32 7.35 -0.03 -11.71
CA GLU A 32 7.33 -0.35 -13.14
C GLU A 32 7.37 0.94 -13.95
N SER A 33 7.67 0.84 -15.25
CA SER A 33 7.75 2.02 -16.14
C SER A 33 6.45 2.83 -16.25
N LYS A 34 5.29 2.22 -15.96
CA LYS A 34 3.96 2.84 -16.08
C LYS A 34 3.13 2.78 -14.80
N GLY A 35 3.72 2.40 -13.66
CA GLY A 35 2.97 2.26 -12.43
C GLY A 35 3.70 1.46 -11.35
N THR A 36 2.94 0.90 -10.42
CA THR A 36 3.50 0.11 -9.31
C THR A 36 2.81 -1.24 -9.20
N SER A 37 3.61 -2.30 -9.16
CA SER A 37 3.16 -3.66 -8.94
C SER A 37 3.35 -4.06 -7.49
N PHE A 38 2.31 -4.62 -6.88
CA PHE A 38 2.34 -5.20 -5.55
C PHE A 38 2.08 -6.70 -5.56
N LYS A 39 2.77 -7.44 -4.70
CA LYS A 39 2.64 -8.90 -4.51
C LYS A 39 2.40 -9.22 -3.04
N GLY A 40 1.53 -10.20 -2.78
CA GLY A 40 1.22 -10.65 -1.42
C GLY A 40 0.42 -9.66 -0.58
N LEU A 41 -0.36 -8.78 -1.22
CA LEU A 41 -1.30 -7.90 -0.52
C LEU A 41 -2.44 -8.72 0.08
N ALA A 42 -2.70 -8.53 1.37
CA ALA A 42 -3.90 -9.04 2.00
C ALA A 42 -5.12 -8.27 1.45
N VAL A 43 -6.02 -8.99 0.78
CA VAL A 43 -7.30 -8.47 0.29
C VAL A 43 -8.37 -9.37 0.87
N TYR A 44 -9.35 -8.77 1.54
CA TYR A 44 -10.43 -9.47 2.22
C TYR A 44 -11.71 -8.63 2.11
N ASP A 45 -12.83 -9.10 2.67
CA ASP A 45 -14.13 -8.43 2.59
C ASP A 45 -14.22 -7.22 3.54
N SER A 46 -13.38 -6.21 3.29
CA SER A 46 -13.40 -4.88 3.91
C SER A 46 -12.54 -3.91 3.08
N PRO A 47 -12.79 -2.59 3.18
CA PRO A 47 -11.97 -1.59 2.53
C PRO A 47 -10.54 -1.55 3.08
N VAL A 48 -9.56 -1.51 2.17
CA VAL A 48 -8.13 -1.38 2.49
C VAL A 48 -7.53 -0.30 1.61
N VAL A 49 -6.52 0.42 2.12
CA VAL A 49 -5.86 1.51 1.41
C VAL A 49 -4.36 1.27 1.37
N ILE A 50 -3.74 1.60 0.24
CA ILE A 50 -2.29 1.78 0.14
C ILE A 50 -2.06 3.29 0.08
N ALA A 51 -1.31 3.82 1.04
CA ALA A 51 -1.04 5.25 1.16
C ALA A 51 0.44 5.49 1.44
N GLU A 52 0.96 6.66 1.08
CA GLU A 52 2.28 7.08 1.53
C GLU A 52 2.27 7.29 3.04
N ARG A 53 3.27 6.76 3.74
CA ARG A 53 3.37 6.85 5.21
C ARG A 53 3.27 8.28 5.70
N GLU A 54 3.88 9.23 5.00
CA GLU A 54 3.90 10.65 5.39
C GLU A 54 2.52 11.30 5.38
N LEU A 55 1.54 10.72 4.66
CA LEU A 55 0.17 11.21 4.61
C LEU A 55 -0.68 10.70 5.79
N ILE A 56 -0.18 9.71 6.53
CA ILE A 56 -0.89 9.12 7.67
C ILE A 56 -0.35 9.70 8.97
N ASN A 57 -1.21 10.43 9.68
CA ASN A 57 -0.89 10.96 11.00
C ASN A 57 -1.12 9.90 12.07
N LEU A 58 -0.10 9.10 12.37
CA LEU A 58 -0.09 8.14 13.47
C LEU A 58 0.09 8.89 14.79
N LYS A 59 -0.86 8.73 15.71
CA LYS A 59 -0.78 9.25 17.08
C LYS A 59 -0.36 8.16 18.05
#